data_AF-A0A3C0L5K3-F1
#
_entry.id   AF-A0A3C0L5K3-F1
#
_cell.length_a   1.000
_cell.length_b   1.000
_cell.length_c   1.000
_cell.angle_alpha   90.00
_cell.angle_beta   90.00
_cell.angle_gamma   90.00
#
_symmetry.space_group_name_H-M   'P 1'
#
loop_
_entity.id
_entity.type
_entity.pdbx_description
1 polymer ?
#
loop_
_entity_poly.entity_id
_entity_poly.type
_entity_poly.pdbx_seq_one_letter_code
_entity_poly.pdbx_strand_id
1 'polypeptide(L)'
;MSLAGCADQEAPAVAQQAAPVVEVDFETQLQLQLLQAKPGDIIEIPAGTYSLYRGLSLSVDGVTIRGAGMDKTILSFKEQVSGAEGLLVTANDFTIEDLAIEDAKG
;
A
#
# COMPACT_ATOMS: atom_id res chain seq x y z
N MET A 1 -24.23 -37.76 34.96
CA MET A 1 -24.79 -36.70 34.10
C MET A 1 -24.37 -35.35 34.65
N SER A 2 -23.58 -34.58 33.91
CA SER A 2 -23.64 -33.12 33.89
C SER A 2 -23.05 -32.66 32.58
N LEU A 3 -23.88 -31.92 31.83
CA LEU A 3 -23.59 -31.27 30.58
C LEU A 3 -22.88 -29.95 30.86
N ALA A 4 -21.84 -29.64 30.10
CA ALA A 4 -21.43 -28.26 29.83
C ALA A 4 -20.67 -28.25 28.50
N GLY A 5 -21.40 -27.95 27.42
CA GLY A 5 -20.81 -27.45 26.20
C GLY A 5 -20.42 -25.99 26.42
N CYS A 6 -19.20 -25.63 26.05
CA CYS A 6 -18.80 -24.26 25.84
C CYS A 6 -18.39 -24.13 24.39
N ALA A 7 -19.00 -23.16 23.74
CA ALA A 7 -18.89 -22.83 22.35
C ALA A 7 -17.44 -22.52 21.95
N ASP A 8 -17.18 -22.78 20.67
CA ASP A 8 -16.14 -22.17 19.88
C ASP A 8 -16.02 -20.66 20.09
N GLN A 9 -14.86 -20.16 19.66
CA GLN A 9 -14.50 -18.77 19.39
C GLN A 9 -13.78 -18.06 20.54
N GLU A 10 -12.45 -18.11 20.49
CA GLU A 10 -11.64 -16.91 20.32
C GLU A 10 -10.22 -17.33 19.90
N ALA A 11 -9.93 -17.36 18.61
CA ALA A 11 -8.55 -17.30 18.15
C ALA A 11 -8.25 -15.81 17.93
N PRO A 12 -7.44 -15.15 18.77
CA PRO A 12 -7.12 -13.76 18.54
C PRO A 12 -6.37 -13.67 17.21
N ALA A 13 -6.94 -12.87 16.32
CA ALA A 13 -6.30 -12.43 15.09
C ALA A 13 -4.89 -11.96 15.42
N VAL A 14 -3.93 -12.51 14.68
CA VAL A 14 -2.51 -12.20 14.69
C VAL A 14 -2.27 -10.69 14.82
N ALA A 15 -1.98 -10.24 16.04
CA ALA A 15 -1.35 -8.95 16.27
C ALA A 15 0.10 -9.07 15.79
N GLN A 16 0.31 -8.82 14.49
CA GLN A 16 1.64 -8.65 13.95
C GLN A 16 2.19 -7.32 14.47
N GLN A 17 2.98 -7.44 15.54
CA GLN A 17 3.79 -6.40 16.12
C GLN A 17 4.80 -5.94 15.06
N ALA A 18 4.58 -4.79 14.43
CA ALA A 18 5.61 -4.15 13.59
C ALA A 18 6.52 -3.33 14.51
N ALA A 19 7.77 -3.78 14.65
CA ALA A 19 8.81 -3.12 15.42
C ALA A 19 9.13 -1.72 14.86
N PRO A 20 9.58 -0.75 15.69
CA PRO A 20 10.00 0.55 15.21
C PRO A 20 11.42 0.42 14.65
N VAL A 21 11.53 0.05 13.39
CA VAL A 21 12.76 0.28 12.64
C VAL A 21 12.77 1.76 12.28
N VAL A 22 13.89 2.42 12.55
CA VAL A 22 14.15 3.79 12.11
C VAL A 22 14.37 3.73 10.59
N GLU A 23 13.30 3.45 9.87
CA GLU A 23 13.20 3.47 8.42
C GLU A 23 12.95 4.91 7.97
N VAL A 24 13.54 5.32 6.84
CA VAL A 24 12.95 6.43 6.08
C VAL A 24 11.53 5.98 5.75
N ASP A 25 10.53 6.76 6.16
CA ASP A 25 9.11 6.44 6.00
C ASP A 25 8.84 5.91 4.58
N PHE A 26 8.26 4.71 4.48
CA PHE A 26 8.03 4.05 3.18
C PHE A 26 7.32 4.99 2.20
N GLU A 27 6.34 5.75 2.68
CA GLU A 27 5.64 6.77 1.90
C GLU A 27 6.61 7.75 1.23
N THR A 28 7.61 8.25 1.97
CA THR A 28 8.61 9.19 1.46
C THR A 28 9.50 8.54 0.40
N GLN A 29 9.89 7.28 0.60
CA GLN A 29 10.69 6.56 -0.40
C GLN A 29 9.91 6.36 -1.70
N LEU A 30 8.65 5.93 -1.61
CA LEU A 30 7.78 5.73 -2.77
C LEU A 30 7.53 7.05 -3.51
N GLN A 31 7.23 8.14 -2.79
CA GLN A 31 7.10 9.48 -3.37
C GLN A 31 8.36 9.92 -4.12
N LEU A 32 9.54 9.67 -3.56
CA LEU A 32 10.81 10.00 -4.21
C LEU A 32 11.08 9.13 -5.44
N GLN A 33 10.76 7.84 -5.40
CA GLN A 33 10.89 6.94 -6.55
C GLN A 33 9.98 7.39 -7.70
N LEU A 34 8.72 7.72 -7.42
CA LEU A 34 7.78 8.23 -8.43
C LEU A 34 8.24 9.58 -9.01
N LEU A 35 8.79 10.46 -8.18
CA LEU A 35 9.34 11.75 -8.62
C LEU A 35 10.58 11.60 -9.53
N GLN A 36 11.40 10.57 -9.28
CA GLN A 36 12.66 10.35 -10.00
C GLN A 36 12.55 9.33 -11.14
N ALA A 37 11.36 8.75 -11.33
CA ALA A 37 11.12 7.74 -12.34
C ALA A 37 11.43 8.25 -13.75
N LYS A 38 11.84 7.32 -14.60
CA LYS A 38 12.10 7.54 -16.02
C LYS A 38 11.17 6.68 -16.86
N PRO A 39 10.94 7.04 -18.13
CA PRO A 39 10.12 6.21 -19.00
C PRO A 39 10.63 4.78 -19.11
N GLY A 40 9.73 3.82 -18.90
CA GLY A 40 10.05 2.39 -18.87
C GLY A 40 10.50 1.85 -17.51
N ASP A 41 10.59 2.68 -16.46
CA ASP A 41 10.93 2.20 -15.12
C ASP A 41 9.82 1.33 -14.53
N ILE A 42 10.23 0.32 -13.76
CA ILE A 42 9.36 -0.54 -12.97
C ILE A 42 9.68 -0.29 -11.49
N ILE A 43 8.71 0.24 -10.76
CA ILE A 43 8.77 0.46 -9.32
C ILE A 43 8.15 -0.74 -8.62
N GLU A 44 8.99 -1.58 -8.03
CA GLU A 44 8.57 -2.79 -7.31
C GLU A 44 8.29 -2.48 -5.83
N ILE A 45 7.12 -2.89 -5.36
CA ILE A 45 6.70 -2.76 -3.97
C ILE A 45 6.61 -4.16 -3.36
N PRO A 46 7.38 -4.47 -2.30
CA PRO A 46 7.34 -5.78 -1.70
C PRO A 46 5.99 -6.08 -1.04
N ALA A 47 5.81 -7.33 -0.62
CA ALA A 47 4.63 -7.71 0.16
C ALA A 47 4.64 -6.96 1.51
N GLY A 48 3.50 -6.38 1.86
CA GLY A 48 3.30 -5.58 3.06
C GLY A 48 2.02 -4.74 2.97
N THR A 49 1.60 -4.21 4.11
CA THR A 49 0.57 -3.17 4.19
C THR A 49 1.24 -1.86 4.56
N TYR A 50 1.08 -0.86 3.70
CA TYR A 50 1.74 0.43 3.82
C TYR A 50 0.69 1.52 4.05
N SER A 51 0.76 2.15 5.21
CA SER A 51 -0.08 3.31 5.52
C SER A 51 0.45 4.54 4.80
N LEU A 52 -0.39 5.19 4.02
CA LEU A 52 -0.08 6.40 3.27
C LEU A 52 -0.94 7.56 3.80
N TYR A 53 -0.27 8.64 4.20
CA TYR A 53 -0.91 9.82 4.79
C TYR A 53 -1.11 10.94 3.75
N ARG A 54 -0.36 10.92 2.65
CA ARG A 54 -0.48 11.85 1.53
C ARG A 54 -0.71 11.11 0.22
N GLY A 55 -1.35 11.79 -0.73
CA GLY A 55 -1.50 11.28 -2.09
C GLY A 55 -0.16 11.04 -2.79
N LEU A 56 -0.16 10.11 -3.74
CA LEU A 56 0.94 9.83 -4.65
C LEU A 56 0.72 10.58 -5.97
N SER A 57 1.80 10.97 -6.65
CA SER A 57 1.72 11.56 -7.98
C SER A 57 2.76 10.96 -8.92
N LEU A 58 2.36 10.75 -10.16
CA LEU A 58 3.22 10.30 -11.24
C LEU A 58 2.95 11.14 -12.50
N SER A 59 4.02 11.69 -13.09
CA SER A 59 3.94 12.53 -14.28
C SER A 59 4.85 12.08 -15.42
N VAL A 60 5.33 10.84 -15.35
CA VAL A 60 6.30 10.28 -16.32
C VAL A 60 5.65 9.13 -17.08
N ASP A 61 5.70 9.23 -18.40
CA ASP A 61 5.09 8.26 -19.31
C ASP A 61 5.77 6.88 -19.24
N GLY A 62 4.98 5.81 -19.41
CA GLY A 62 5.50 4.44 -19.55
C GLY A 62 6.03 3.80 -18.26
N VAL A 63 5.73 4.37 -17.08
CA VAL A 63 6.14 3.80 -15.79
C VAL A 63 5.17 2.71 -15.35
N THR A 64 5.72 1.64 -14.76
CA THR A 64 4.94 0.56 -14.12
C THR A 64 5.15 0.57 -12.61
N ILE A 65 4.07 0.46 -11.83
CA ILE A 65 4.12 0.13 -10.40
C ILE A 65 3.66 -1.32 -10.23
N ARG A 66 4.47 -2.16 -9.60
CA ARG A 66 4.20 -3.60 -9.44
C ARG A 66 4.33 -4.03 -7.99
N GLY A 67 3.30 -4.69 -7.46
CA GLY A 67 3.38 -5.35 -6.16
C GLY A 67 3.73 -6.84 -6.22
N ALA A 68 3.71 -7.51 -5.08
CA ALA A 68 3.95 -8.94 -4.96
C ALA A 68 2.68 -9.80 -5.12
N GLY A 69 1.52 -9.18 -5.30
CA GLY A 69 0.18 -9.77 -5.42
C GLY A 69 -0.88 -8.87 -4.78
N MET A 70 -2.10 -8.87 -5.33
CA MET A 70 -3.21 -8.01 -4.86
C MET A 70 -3.55 -8.20 -3.38
N ASP A 71 -3.39 -9.41 -2.84
CA ASP A 71 -3.61 -9.77 -1.44
C ASP A 71 -2.35 -9.65 -0.57
N LYS A 72 -1.21 -9.29 -1.17
CA LYS A 72 0.11 -9.27 -0.53
C LYS A 72 0.70 -7.88 -0.41
N THR A 73 0.44 -7.00 -1.37
CA THR A 73 0.91 -5.62 -1.38
C THR A 73 -0.30 -4.70 -1.30
N ILE A 74 -0.46 -4.01 -0.17
CA ILE A 74 -1.59 -3.13 0.11
C ILE A 74 -1.08 -1.72 0.39
N LEU A 75 -1.51 -0.75 -0.42
CA LEU A 75 -1.33 0.68 -0.18
C LEU A 75 -2.61 1.22 0.45
N SER A 76 -2.60 1.43 1.77
CA SER A 76 -3.77 1.87 2.53
C SER A 76 -3.74 3.38 2.76
N PHE A 77 -4.77 4.07 2.31
CA PHE A 77 -4.98 5.52 2.49
C PHE A 77 -5.96 5.83 3.64
N LYS A 78 -6.25 4.85 4.51
CA LYS A 78 -7.21 4.97 5.60
C LYS A 78 -6.93 6.16 6.52
N GLU A 79 -5.65 6.44 6.74
CA GLU A 79 -5.16 7.52 7.59
C GLU A 79 -4.80 8.78 6.78
N GLN A 80 -5.23 8.91 5.52
CA GLN A 80 -4.87 10.03 4.65
C GLN A 80 -5.30 11.38 5.24
N VAL A 81 -4.31 12.26 5.47
CA VAL A 81 -4.50 13.61 5.99
C VAL A 81 -4.33 14.70 4.93
N SER A 82 -3.76 14.38 3.77
CA SER A 82 -3.51 15.35 2.69
C SER A 82 -3.61 14.73 1.29
N GLY A 83 -3.87 15.56 0.28
CA GLY A 83 -4.20 15.13 -1.08
C GLY A 83 -5.68 14.76 -1.23
N ALA A 84 -6.23 14.94 -2.43
CA ALA A 84 -7.62 14.56 -2.74
C ALA A 84 -7.72 13.12 -3.25
N GLU A 85 -6.67 12.63 -3.90
CA GLU A 85 -6.60 11.31 -4.54
C GLU A 85 -5.63 10.39 -3.79
N GLY A 86 -5.80 9.07 -3.99
CA GLY A 86 -4.78 8.10 -3.58
C GLY A 86 -3.56 8.17 -4.49
N LEU A 87 -3.79 8.12 -5.81
CA LEU A 87 -2.75 8.23 -6.83
C LEU A 87 -3.25 9.12 -7.98
N LEU A 88 -2.58 10.25 -8.18
CA LEU A 88 -2.80 11.14 -9.33
C LEU A 88 -1.80 10.79 -10.44
N VAL A 89 -2.31 10.35 -11.59
CA VAL A 89 -1.50 10.04 -12.76
C VAL A 89 -1.73 11.08 -13.84
N THR A 90 -0.67 11.82 -14.18
CA THR A 90 -0.63 12.76 -15.32
C THR A 90 0.43 12.28 -16.31
N ALA A 91 0.25 11.06 -16.82
CA ALA A 91 1.19 10.36 -17.68
C ALA A 91 0.45 9.44 -18.65
N ASN A 92 1.07 9.16 -19.80
CA ASN A 92 0.62 8.17 -20.77
C ASN A 92 1.24 6.80 -20.48
N ASP A 93 0.59 5.73 -20.93
CA ASP A 93 1.10 4.35 -20.87
C ASP A 93 1.51 3.88 -19.45
N PHE A 94 0.86 4.43 -18.42
CA PHE A 94 1.04 3.99 -17.04
C PHE A 94 0.42 2.61 -16.80
N THR A 95 1.13 1.75 -16.07
CA THR A 95 0.63 0.45 -15.63
C THR A 95 0.72 0.33 -14.10
N ILE A 96 -0.31 -0.21 -13.48
CA ILE A 96 -0.30 -0.64 -12.08
C ILE A 96 -0.84 -2.06 -11.97
N GLU A 97 -0.10 -2.93 -11.30
CA GLU A 97 -0.44 -4.35 -11.23
C GLU A 97 0.03 -5.00 -9.91
N ASP A 98 -0.56 -6.15 -9.61
CA ASP A 98 -0.18 -7.01 -8.48
C ASP A 98 -0.15 -6.32 -7.10
N LEU A 99 -1.02 -5.32 -6.88
CA LEU A 99 -1.22 -4.66 -5.60
C LEU A 99 -2.66 -4.22 -5.41
N ALA A 100 -3.04 -3.92 -4.16
CA ALA A 100 -4.29 -3.26 -3.80
C ALA A 100 -4.05 -1.81 -3.38
N ILE A 101 -4.95 -0.92 -3.80
CA ILE A 101 -5.09 0.43 -3.27
C ILE A 101 -6.40 0.47 -2.49
N GLU A 102 -6.35 0.83 -1.22
CA GLU A 102 -7.50 0.82 -0.32
C GLU A 102 -7.71 2.20 0.32
N ASP A 103 -8.98 2.52 0.61
CA ASP A 103 -9.39 3.71 1.38
C ASP A 103 -8.93 5.07 0.81
N ALA A 104 -8.63 5.14 -0.48
CA ALA A 104 -8.33 6.42 -1.13
C ALA A 104 -9.58 7.32 -1.14
N LYS A 105 -9.41 8.62 -0.89
CA LYS A 105 -10.53 9.58 -0.83
C LYS A 105 -11.15 9.97 -2.18
N GLY A 106 -10.54 9.55 -3.29
CA GLY A 106 -10.90 9.92 -4.67
C GLY A 106 -12.03 9.10 -5.26
#